data_AF-A0A971KR19-F1
#
_entry.id   AF-A0A971KR19-F1
#
_cell.length_a   1.000
_cell.length_b   1.000
_cell.length_c   1.000
_cell.angle_alpha   90.00
_cell.angle_beta   90.00
_cell.angle_gamma   90.00
#
_symmetry.space_group_name_H-M   'P 1'
#
loop_
_entity.id
_entity.type
_entity.pdbx_description
1 polymer ?
#
loop_
_entity_poly.entity_id
_entity_poly.type
_entity_poly.pdbx_seq_one_letter_code
_entity_poly.pdbx_strand_id
1 'polypeptide(L)'
;MFNDFSCLVMVFCLSLVSSPAFCDESFIASDKAFYSLPESVELKVTEKARAFGKSVRMSATIESKVGTVKNIRVFFNSSSDLKVLSETRTINALEQGEKQVINIIAVKMDDNSGDLGSWIRLGVRYTPDHNELIKIVSDETSYPVKHLRERLISELHSSMDEGEPYLDAVRHFVK
;
A
#
# COMPACT_ATOMS: atom_id res chain seq x y z
N MET A 1 32.81 -25.89 -82.06
CA MET A 1 34.09 -26.31 -81.44
C MET A 1 34.49 -25.16 -80.53
N PHE A 2 34.33 -25.30 -79.22
CA PHE A 2 35.27 -26.01 -78.32
C PHE A 2 36.63 -25.27 -78.29
N ASN A 3 36.87 -24.39 -77.30
CA ASN A 3 37.36 -24.65 -75.92
C ASN A 3 38.91 -24.55 -75.88
N ASP A 4 39.63 -24.02 -74.88
CA ASP A 4 39.33 -23.38 -73.57
C ASP A 4 40.46 -22.29 -73.32
N PHE A 5 40.85 -21.73 -72.16
CA PHE A 5 40.61 -22.01 -70.72
C PHE A 5 40.98 -20.79 -69.85
N SER A 6 40.18 -20.49 -68.81
CA SER A 6 40.53 -19.72 -67.58
C SER A 6 40.87 -18.20 -67.72
N CYS A 7 40.71 -17.38 -66.68
CA CYS A 7 40.52 -17.68 -65.24
C CYS A 7 39.70 -16.58 -64.49
N LEU A 8 38.87 -16.99 -63.51
CA LEU A 8 38.48 -16.30 -62.23
C LEU A 8 37.96 -14.82 -62.27
N VAL A 9 37.02 -14.35 -61.44
CA VAL A 9 36.31 -14.86 -60.23
C VAL A 9 34.82 -14.39 -60.33
N MET A 10 33.82 -15.24 -60.12
CA MET A 10 32.81 -15.24 -59.01
C MET A 10 32.79 -13.97 -58.10
N VAL A 11 31.68 -13.51 -57.49
CA VAL A 11 30.56 -14.20 -56.82
C VAL A 11 29.23 -13.42 -56.93
N PHE A 12 28.13 -14.19 -56.97
CA PHE A 12 26.72 -13.94 -56.57
C PHE A 12 26.37 -12.69 -55.72
N CYS A 13 25.24 -12.00 -55.95
CA CYS A 13 23.86 -12.28 -55.46
C CYS A 13 23.69 -12.15 -53.92
N LEU A 14 22.55 -11.76 -53.31
CA LEU A 14 21.16 -11.57 -53.80
C LEU A 14 20.42 -10.54 -52.89
N SER A 15 19.15 -10.25 -53.17
CA SER A 15 18.29 -9.29 -52.45
C SER A 15 17.81 -9.76 -51.07
N LEU A 16 17.55 -8.81 -50.15
CA LEU A 16 16.79 -9.04 -48.91
C LEU A 16 15.82 -7.88 -48.60
N VAL A 17 14.81 -8.16 -47.79
CA VAL A 17 13.64 -7.30 -47.47
C VAL A 17 13.59 -7.05 -45.94
N SER A 18 12.65 -6.22 -45.47
CA SER A 18 12.40 -5.76 -44.08
C SER A 18 13.24 -4.53 -43.66
N SER A 19 12.75 -3.60 -42.83
CA SER A 19 11.44 -3.45 -42.18
C SER A 19 11.10 -1.94 -42.03
N PRO A 20 9.85 -1.54 -41.72
CA PRO A 20 9.60 -0.17 -41.27
C PRO A 20 10.41 0.13 -40.01
N ALA A 21 10.83 1.39 -39.85
CA ALA A 21 11.61 1.83 -38.69
C ALA A 21 10.82 1.62 -37.38
N PHE A 22 11.56 1.30 -36.31
CA PHE A 22 11.01 1.14 -34.96
C PHE A 22 10.20 2.38 -34.53
N CYS A 23 9.13 2.17 -33.77
CA CYS A 23 8.54 3.23 -32.98
C CYS A 23 9.56 3.73 -31.95
N ASP A 24 9.60 5.05 -31.73
CA ASP A 24 10.21 5.60 -30.52
C ASP A 24 9.38 5.20 -29.30
N GLU A 25 9.66 4.03 -28.73
CA GLU A 25 9.55 3.88 -27.27
C GLU A 25 10.60 4.78 -26.64
N SER A 26 10.25 6.07 -26.51
CA SER A 26 11.04 7.04 -25.75
C SER A 26 11.04 6.63 -24.29
N PHE A 27 11.98 5.75 -23.92
CA PHE A 27 12.21 5.27 -22.56
C PHE A 27 12.23 6.48 -21.62
N ILE A 28 11.16 6.65 -20.84
CA ILE A 28 11.09 7.73 -19.86
C ILE A 28 12.23 7.50 -18.88
N ALA A 29 13.11 8.50 -18.78
CA ALA A 29 14.39 8.37 -18.11
C ALA A 29 14.22 7.91 -16.67
N SER A 30 15.13 7.06 -16.20
CA SER A 30 15.08 6.48 -14.86
C SER A 30 15.29 7.55 -13.79
N ASP A 31 14.19 8.07 -13.27
CA ASP A 31 14.02 8.13 -11.83
C ASP A 31 13.45 6.79 -11.34
N LYS A 32 13.71 6.40 -10.09
CA LYS A 32 13.38 5.06 -9.58
C LYS A 32 11.94 4.99 -9.08
N ALA A 33 11.00 4.95 -10.02
CA ALA A 33 9.59 4.70 -9.73
C ALA A 33 9.41 3.30 -9.10
N PHE A 34 9.24 3.25 -7.78
CA PHE A 34 8.79 2.05 -7.06
C PHE A 34 7.27 2.11 -6.91
N TYR A 35 6.55 1.12 -7.43
CA TYR A 35 5.14 0.96 -7.07
C TYR A 35 5.01 0.51 -5.61
N SER A 36 4.09 1.15 -4.89
CA SER A 36 3.55 0.68 -3.61
C SER A 36 2.28 -0.14 -3.85
N LEU A 37 1.90 -0.96 -2.88
CA LEU A 37 0.55 -1.52 -2.83
C LEU A 37 -0.48 -0.39 -2.59
N PRO A 38 -1.72 -0.51 -3.09
CA PRO A 38 -2.79 0.42 -2.75
C PRO A 38 -3.26 0.19 -1.30
N GLU A 39 -3.52 1.28 -0.58
CA GLU A 39 -4.00 1.23 0.81
C GLU A 39 -5.31 0.42 0.91
N SER A 40 -5.36 -0.59 1.79
CA SER A 40 -6.59 -1.38 2.00
C SER A 40 -7.53 -0.73 3.02
N VAL A 41 -6.97 -0.02 4.00
CA VAL A 41 -7.69 0.63 5.10
C VAL A 41 -7.23 2.09 5.21
N GLU A 42 -8.17 3.01 5.39
CA GLU A 42 -7.86 4.42 5.66
C GLU A 42 -8.21 4.76 7.12
N LEU A 43 -7.23 5.31 7.86
CA LEU A 43 -7.41 5.76 9.25
C LEU A 43 -7.50 7.29 9.33
N LYS A 44 -8.67 7.82 9.71
CA LYS A 44 -8.89 9.27 9.85
C LYS A 44 -9.32 9.65 11.27
N VAL A 45 -8.62 10.60 11.89
CA VAL A 45 -9.09 11.25 13.12
C VAL A 45 -10.18 12.26 12.74
N THR A 46 -11.43 11.96 13.08
CA THR A 46 -12.60 12.79 12.77
C THR A 46 -12.79 13.89 13.81
N GLU A 47 -12.60 13.58 15.10
CA GLU A 47 -12.58 14.56 16.18
C GLU A 47 -11.20 14.57 16.84
N LYS A 48 -10.50 15.71 16.71
CA LYS A 48 -9.16 15.92 17.29
C LYS A 48 -9.20 15.79 18.81
N ALA A 49 -8.13 15.27 19.40
CA ALA A 49 -8.06 15.05 20.84
C ALA A 49 -8.10 16.37 21.61
N ARG A 50 -9.11 16.51 22.48
CA ARG A 50 -9.32 17.68 23.34
C ARG A 50 -9.33 17.27 24.81
N ALA A 51 -8.66 18.05 25.65
CA ALA A 51 -8.77 17.93 27.10
C ALA A 51 -10.06 18.58 27.64
N PHE A 52 -10.70 17.89 28.59
CA PHE A 52 -11.86 18.32 29.37
C PHE A 52 -11.54 18.03 30.85
N GLY A 53 -10.80 18.94 31.49
CA GLY A 53 -10.16 18.67 32.78
C GLY A 53 -9.14 17.53 32.64
N LYS A 54 -9.22 16.50 33.50
CA LYS A 54 -8.40 15.29 33.37
C LYS A 54 -8.87 14.30 32.28
N SER A 55 -10.04 14.45 31.66
CA SER A 55 -10.49 13.56 30.58
C SER A 55 -10.00 14.06 29.22
N VAL A 56 -9.54 13.15 28.36
CA VAL A 56 -9.28 13.43 26.94
C VAL A 56 -10.25 12.63 26.09
N ARG A 57 -10.84 13.25 25.08
CA ARG A 57 -11.74 12.60 24.12
C ARG A 57 -11.28 12.88 22.69
N MET A 58 -11.31 11.86 21.85
CA MET A 58 -11.13 11.95 20.40
C MET A 58 -11.98 10.88 19.70
N SER A 59 -12.25 11.09 18.42
CA SER A 59 -13.00 10.14 17.59
C SER A 59 -12.25 9.91 16.29
N ALA A 60 -12.30 8.68 15.79
CA ALA A 60 -11.65 8.28 14.55
C ALA A 60 -12.58 7.42 13.70
N THR A 61 -12.26 7.28 12.42
CA THR A 61 -12.94 6.40 11.47
C THR A 61 -11.93 5.46 10.83
N ILE A 62 -12.34 4.20 10.71
CA ILE A 62 -11.70 3.14 9.93
C ILE A 62 -12.58 2.94 8.69
N GLU A 63 -12.01 3.01 7.50
CA GLU A 63 -12.73 2.84 6.22
C GLU A 63 -12.03 1.80 5.36
N SER A 64 -12.76 0.81 4.82
CA SER A 64 -12.19 -0.12 3.84
C SER A 64 -12.12 0.56 2.47
N LYS A 65 -10.97 0.51 1.81
CA LYS A 65 -10.72 1.17 0.52
C LYS A 65 -10.71 0.19 -0.64
N VAL A 66 -10.25 -1.05 -0.39
CA VAL A 66 -10.14 -2.13 -1.39
C VAL A 66 -10.75 -3.42 -0.81
N GLY A 67 -11.81 -3.92 -1.45
CA GLY A 67 -12.47 -5.17 -1.09
C GLY A 67 -13.01 -5.22 0.34
N THR A 68 -13.18 -6.43 0.87
CA THR A 68 -13.70 -6.66 2.22
C THR A 68 -12.58 -7.03 3.18
N VAL A 69 -12.14 -6.04 3.96
CA VAL A 69 -11.12 -6.19 5.00
C VAL A 69 -11.70 -6.96 6.19
N LYS A 70 -10.92 -7.90 6.75
CA LYS A 70 -11.39 -8.88 7.76
C LYS A 70 -10.51 -8.89 9.02
N ASN A 71 -11.01 -9.51 10.09
CA ASN A 71 -10.28 -9.77 11.34
C ASN A 71 -9.70 -8.51 12.02
N ILE A 72 -10.32 -7.34 11.82
CA ILE A 72 -9.77 -6.05 12.23
C ILE A 72 -9.74 -5.96 13.77
N ARG A 73 -8.54 -5.84 14.34
CA ARG A 73 -8.32 -5.59 15.77
C ARG A 73 -7.83 -4.17 15.97
N VAL A 74 -8.65 -3.34 16.62
CA VAL A 74 -8.37 -1.94 16.94
C VAL A 74 -7.68 -1.88 18.30
N PHE A 75 -6.48 -1.31 18.35
CA PHE A 75 -5.67 -1.17 19.56
C PHE A 75 -5.18 0.27 19.75
N PHE A 76 -4.70 0.57 20.96
CA PHE A 76 -4.28 1.92 21.34
C PHE A 76 -2.93 1.90 22.06
N ASN A 77 -2.11 2.91 21.79
CA ASN A 77 -0.94 3.27 22.60
C ASN A 77 -1.02 4.76 22.96
N SER A 78 -0.32 5.19 23.99
CA SER A 78 -0.29 6.60 24.42
C SER A 78 1.06 6.98 25.02
N SER A 79 1.26 8.29 25.23
CA SER A 79 2.30 8.81 26.13
C SER A 79 2.04 8.37 27.58
N SER A 80 3.09 8.38 28.41
CA SER A 80 3.02 7.99 29.84
C SER A 80 1.99 8.80 30.63
N ASP A 81 1.86 10.11 30.33
CA ASP A 81 0.90 11.00 30.97
C ASP A 81 -0.56 10.75 30.57
N LEU A 82 -0.86 9.77 29.73
CA LEU A 82 -2.20 9.44 29.26
C LEU A 82 -2.49 7.93 29.41
N LYS A 83 -3.57 7.60 30.12
CA LYS A 83 -4.13 6.25 30.14
C LYS A 83 -5.38 6.19 29.27
N VAL A 84 -5.33 5.43 28.17
CA VAL A 84 -6.53 5.12 27.37
C VAL A 84 -7.45 4.20 28.17
N LEU A 85 -8.75 4.50 28.13
CA LEU A 85 -9.82 3.74 28.80
C LEU A 85 -10.74 3.01 27.81
N SER A 86 -10.70 3.34 26.52
CA SER A 86 -11.42 2.57 25.49
C SER A 86 -10.83 1.17 25.31
N GLU A 87 -11.69 0.15 25.31
CA GLU A 87 -11.31 -1.24 25.13
C GLU A 87 -10.90 -1.56 23.68
N THR A 88 -9.96 -2.50 23.53
CA THR A 88 -9.58 -3.11 22.24
C THR A 88 -10.83 -3.67 21.55
N ARG A 89 -11.16 -3.15 20.36
CA ARG A 89 -12.36 -3.56 19.62
C ARG A 89 -12.01 -4.47 18.45
N THR A 90 -12.74 -5.57 18.30
CA THR A 90 -12.69 -6.42 17.10
C THR A 90 -13.85 -6.08 16.16
N ILE A 91 -13.59 -6.07 14.85
CA ILE A 91 -14.58 -5.93 13.79
C ILE A 91 -14.34 -7.10 12.81
N ASN A 92 -15.34 -7.96 12.60
CA ASN A 92 -15.15 -9.23 11.88
C ASN A 92 -14.84 -9.00 10.38
N ALA A 93 -15.56 -8.08 9.76
CA ALA A 93 -15.39 -7.62 8.39
C ALA A 93 -15.79 -6.14 8.28
N LEU A 94 -15.29 -5.46 7.25
CA LEU A 94 -15.67 -4.11 6.84
C LEU A 94 -15.73 -4.10 5.30
N GLU A 95 -16.90 -3.88 4.72
CA GLU A 95 -17.11 -3.90 3.26
C GLU A 95 -16.50 -2.65 2.59
N GLN A 96 -16.25 -2.72 1.28
CA GLN A 96 -15.58 -1.62 0.56
C GLN A 96 -16.40 -0.33 0.62
N GLY A 97 -15.79 0.74 1.14
CA GLY A 97 -16.44 2.02 1.41
C GLY A 97 -17.22 2.11 2.73
N GLU A 98 -17.40 0.99 3.46
CA GLU A 98 -17.98 0.96 4.79
C GLU A 98 -17.06 1.63 5.82
N LYS A 99 -17.64 2.28 6.82
CA LYS A 99 -16.94 3.16 7.76
C LYS A 99 -17.34 2.87 9.21
N GLN A 100 -16.40 2.39 10.02
CA GLN A 100 -16.61 2.21 11.46
C GLN A 100 -15.99 3.38 12.24
N VAL A 101 -16.84 4.14 12.94
CA VAL A 101 -16.40 5.16 13.91
C VAL A 101 -15.93 4.47 15.21
N ILE A 102 -14.80 4.93 15.75
CA ILE A 102 -14.19 4.50 17.01
C ILE A 102 -14.10 5.71 17.93
N ASN A 103 -14.80 5.65 19.06
CA ASN A 103 -14.78 6.69 20.10
C ASN A 103 -13.69 6.35 21.13
N ILE A 104 -12.75 7.27 21.34
CA ILE A 104 -11.55 7.04 22.16
C ILE A 104 -11.60 7.98 23.37
N ILE A 105 -11.62 7.38 24.56
CA ILE A 105 -11.56 8.07 25.84
C ILE A 105 -10.22 7.75 26.50
N ALA A 106 -9.54 8.77 26.99
CA ALA A 106 -8.36 8.65 27.85
C ALA A 106 -8.49 9.56 29.07
N VAL A 107 -7.60 9.37 30.04
CA VAL A 107 -7.44 10.26 31.19
C VAL A 107 -5.97 10.67 31.35
N LYS A 108 -5.76 11.93 31.72
CA LYS A 108 -4.44 12.46 32.06
C LYS A 108 -4.03 11.98 33.45
N MET A 109 -2.90 11.30 33.48
CA MET A 109 -2.21 10.87 34.69
C MET A 109 -1.46 12.06 35.32
N ASP A 110 -0.90 11.86 36.51
CA ASP A 110 -0.10 12.89 37.20
C ASP A 110 1.39 12.89 36.77
N ASP A 111 1.76 12.03 35.82
CA ASP A 111 3.06 12.04 35.14
C ASP A 111 3.20 13.27 34.22
N ASN A 112 4.45 13.71 34.02
CA ASN A 112 4.76 14.75 33.03
C ASN A 112 4.62 14.21 31.60
N SER A 113 4.05 15.03 30.71
CA SER A 113 4.20 14.84 29.27
C SER A 113 5.67 15.05 28.89
N GLY A 114 6.32 14.00 28.37
CA GLY A 114 7.70 14.10 27.89
C GLY A 114 7.84 15.00 26.65
N ASP A 115 9.05 15.10 26.12
CA ASP A 115 9.47 16.11 25.12
C ASP A 115 8.60 16.20 23.84
N LEU A 116 7.89 15.11 23.50
CA LEU A 116 6.97 15.03 22.35
C LEU A 116 5.54 15.52 22.67
N GLY A 117 5.27 15.92 23.91
CA GLY A 117 3.93 16.23 24.41
C GLY A 117 3.03 14.99 24.60
N SER A 118 1.81 15.23 25.06
CA SER A 118 0.80 14.19 25.28
C SER A 118 0.27 13.65 23.93
N TRP A 119 0.24 12.34 23.72
CA TRP A 119 -0.23 11.74 22.45
C TRP A 119 -0.97 10.41 22.62
N ILE A 120 -1.85 10.12 21.66
CA ILE A 120 -2.56 8.85 21.50
C ILE A 120 -2.27 8.32 20.09
N ARG A 121 -1.94 7.04 19.96
CA ARG A 121 -1.81 6.33 18.68
C ARG A 121 -2.93 5.31 18.58
N LEU A 122 -3.80 5.49 17.59
CA LEU A 122 -4.74 4.48 17.13
C LEU A 122 -3.99 3.53 16.20
N GLY A 123 -4.13 2.23 16.38
CA GLY A 123 -3.67 1.22 15.43
C GLY A 123 -4.75 0.21 15.10
N VAL A 124 -4.67 -0.37 13.91
CA VAL A 124 -5.52 -1.47 13.45
C VAL A 124 -4.64 -2.58 12.90
N ARG A 125 -5.00 -3.83 13.21
CA ARG A 125 -4.34 -5.01 12.65
C ARG A 125 -5.38 -5.88 11.95
N TYR A 126 -5.18 -6.23 10.68
CA TYR A 126 -6.25 -6.75 9.83
C TYR A 126 -5.76 -7.73 8.74
N THR A 127 -6.69 -8.47 8.14
CA THR A 127 -6.47 -9.25 6.91
C THR A 127 -7.05 -8.47 5.73
N PRO A 128 -6.26 -8.06 4.72
CA PRO A 128 -6.79 -7.36 3.55
C PRO A 128 -7.59 -8.30 2.63
N ASP A 129 -8.19 -7.73 1.59
CA ASP A 129 -8.70 -8.52 0.46
C ASP A 129 -7.61 -8.72 -0.60
N HIS A 130 -6.75 -9.72 -0.38
CA HIS A 130 -5.62 -10.02 -1.27
C HIS A 130 -6.05 -10.21 -2.74
N ASN A 131 -7.24 -10.72 -3.02
CA ASN A 131 -7.74 -10.93 -4.38
C ASN A 131 -8.04 -9.60 -5.10
N GLU A 132 -8.73 -8.69 -4.43
CA GLU A 132 -8.98 -7.34 -4.99
C GLU A 132 -7.68 -6.51 -5.08
N LEU A 133 -6.73 -6.70 -4.15
CA LEU A 133 -5.40 -6.10 -4.28
C LEU A 133 -4.65 -6.62 -5.51
N ILE A 134 -4.58 -7.96 -5.71
CA ILE A 134 -3.93 -8.57 -6.89
C ILE A 134 -4.60 -8.08 -8.18
N LYS A 135 -5.93 -8.00 -8.20
CA LYS A 135 -6.73 -7.53 -9.34
C LYS A 135 -6.46 -6.06 -9.69
N ILE A 136 -6.33 -5.17 -8.70
CA ILE A 136 -5.94 -3.75 -8.92
C ILE A 136 -4.50 -3.66 -9.41
N VAL A 137 -3.57 -4.39 -8.79
CA VAL A 137 -2.16 -4.39 -9.20
C VAL A 137 -1.99 -4.99 -10.61
N SER A 138 -2.86 -5.92 -11.03
CA SER A 138 -2.80 -6.55 -12.35
C SER A 138 -3.20 -5.64 -13.52
N ASP A 139 -3.78 -4.45 -13.28
CA ASP A 139 -4.10 -3.49 -14.34
C ASP A 139 -2.82 -2.90 -14.96
N GLU A 140 -2.59 -3.19 -16.24
CA GLU A 140 -1.44 -2.65 -16.98
C GLU A 140 -1.55 -1.14 -17.24
N THR A 141 -2.73 -0.53 -17.07
CA THR A 141 -2.93 0.92 -17.19
C THR A 141 -2.34 1.66 -15.99
N SER A 142 -2.62 1.15 -14.79
CA SER A 142 -2.14 1.70 -13.50
C SER A 142 -0.73 1.22 -13.14
N TYR A 143 -0.36 -0.01 -13.53
CA TYR A 143 0.94 -0.64 -13.25
C TYR A 143 1.63 -1.13 -14.54
N PRO A 144 1.95 -0.25 -15.50
CA PRO A 144 2.49 -0.65 -16.81
C PRO A 144 3.82 -1.39 -16.76
N VAL A 145 4.68 -1.11 -15.78
CA VAL A 145 6.01 -1.73 -15.68
C VAL A 145 5.90 -3.15 -15.14
N LYS A 146 5.82 -4.12 -16.07
CA LYS A 146 5.63 -5.56 -15.82
C LYS A 146 6.42 -6.12 -14.62
N HIS A 147 7.74 -5.93 -14.56
CA HIS A 147 8.57 -6.55 -13.51
C HIS A 147 8.29 -5.97 -12.10
N LEU A 148 7.89 -4.70 -11.99
CA LEU A 148 7.48 -4.09 -10.73
C LEU A 148 6.09 -4.59 -10.30
N ARG A 149 5.21 -4.82 -11.28
CA ARG A 149 3.87 -5.39 -11.10
C ARG A 149 3.93 -6.84 -10.64
N GLU A 150 4.74 -7.67 -11.31
CA GLU A 150 4.97 -9.08 -10.94
C GLU A 150 5.58 -9.21 -9.54
N ARG A 151 6.48 -8.29 -9.14
CA ARG A 151 6.99 -8.20 -7.77
C ARG A 151 5.85 -7.98 -6.77
N LEU A 152 5.01 -6.96 -6.96
CA LEU A 152 3.89 -6.68 -6.05
C LEU A 152 2.89 -7.84 -5.96
N ILE A 153 2.61 -8.52 -7.08
CA ILE A 153 1.74 -9.72 -7.10
C ILE A 153 2.39 -10.86 -6.30
N SER A 154 3.71 -11.06 -6.41
CA SER A 154 4.43 -12.05 -5.62
C SER A 154 4.48 -11.71 -4.12
N GLU A 155 4.62 -10.44 -3.76
CA GLU A 155 4.56 -9.94 -2.37
C GLU A 155 3.16 -10.19 -1.77
N LEU A 156 2.08 -9.97 -2.55
CA LEU A 156 0.70 -10.27 -2.14
C LEU A 156 0.44 -11.76 -1.95
N HIS A 157 0.96 -12.63 -2.84
CA HIS A 157 0.83 -14.08 -2.68
C HIS A 157 1.57 -14.60 -1.44
N SER A 158 2.83 -14.20 -1.23
CA SER A 158 3.59 -14.62 -0.03
C SER A 158 2.87 -14.21 1.26
N SER A 159 2.39 -12.97 1.33
CA SER A 159 1.60 -12.47 2.46
C SER A 159 0.28 -13.24 2.68
N MET A 160 -0.36 -13.72 1.62
CA MET A 160 -1.59 -14.52 1.71
C MET A 160 -1.30 -15.93 2.25
N ASP A 161 -0.22 -16.56 1.79
CA ASP A 161 0.19 -17.91 2.19
C ASP A 161 0.76 -17.95 3.62
N GLU A 162 1.50 -16.90 4.02
CA GLU A 162 2.02 -16.70 5.38
C GLU A 162 0.92 -16.29 6.38
N GLY A 163 -0.19 -15.72 5.89
CA GLY A 163 -1.29 -15.20 6.70
C GLY A 163 -0.93 -13.95 7.52
N GLU A 164 0.15 -13.25 7.19
CA GLU A 164 0.66 -12.07 7.87
C GLU A 164 -0.40 -10.93 7.90
N PRO A 165 -0.89 -10.51 9.09
CA PRO A 165 -1.90 -9.46 9.18
C PRO A 165 -1.28 -8.06 9.17
N TYR A 166 -1.77 -7.24 8.23
CA TYR A 166 -1.38 -5.86 7.96
C TYR A 166 -1.59 -4.96 9.18
N LEU A 167 -0.84 -3.85 9.26
CA LEU A 167 -0.73 -3.00 10.44
C LEU A 167 -0.67 -1.51 10.09
N ASP A 168 -1.81 -0.82 10.18
CA ASP A 168 -1.89 0.63 10.03
C ASP A 168 -2.04 1.32 11.38
N ALA A 169 -1.45 2.51 11.54
CA ALA A 169 -1.60 3.28 12.77
C ALA A 169 -1.32 4.78 12.63
N VAL A 170 -2.23 5.60 13.14
CA VAL A 170 -2.16 7.08 13.16
C VAL A 170 -1.90 7.58 14.58
N ARG A 171 -0.92 8.49 14.75
CA ARG A 171 -0.68 9.21 16.01
C ARG A 171 -1.36 10.58 15.98
N HIS A 172 -1.98 10.96 17.09
CA HIS A 172 -2.54 12.29 17.33
C HIS A 172 -1.97 12.87 18.63
N PHE A 173 -1.56 14.13 18.59
CA PHE A 173 -1.14 14.88 19.78
C PHE A 173 -2.35 15.58 20.40
N VAL A 174 -2.45 15.56 21.72
CA VAL A 174 -3.54 16.23 22.47
C VAL A 174 -3.28 17.73 22.52
N LYS A 175 -4.35 18.52 22.46
CA LYS A 175 -4.33 19.98 22.64
C LYS A 175 -5.30 20.41 23.74
#